data_AF-W7UAI5-F1
#
_entry.id   AF-W7UAI5-F1
#
_cell.length_a   1.000
_cell.length_b   1.000
_cell.length_c   1.000
_cell.angle_alpha   90.00
_cell.angle_beta   90.00
_cell.angle_gamma   90.00
#
_symmetry.space_group_name_H-M   'P 1'
#
loop_
_entity.id
_entity.type
_entity.pdbx_description
1 polymer ?
#
loop_
_entity_poly.entity_id
_entity_poly.type
_entity_poly.pdbx_seq_one_letter_code
_entity_poly.pdbx_strand_id
1 'polypeptide(L)'
;MLPSLKLCGLSSFVLLIINKPIAAFLPPIPFSATATSPTSARVTLSSSSALQDDSFPEQGAFQHNKVELRVYDIGGKYTPMMSALLRKEMPAIWHVGIGVFGKEYWFSTRIESKDLGDTETAFGMAPHATYELGQTAVERKAFEAFLEEELSSRFNIDTYKVFTHNCNHFSRDALAFLLGEGVEMPGYILENSDRALDALPKGQALLTKSIANQVARVVMLAWGTANRSKEDIARREARRKKAMAERDSVEEAEEGRRGVEEGSQPAA
;
A
#
# COMPACT_ATOMS: atom_id res chain seq x y z
N MET A 1 16.96 -32.03 40.79
CA MET A 1 17.21 -32.37 39.37
C MET A 1 16.02 -31.89 38.56
N LEU A 2 16.16 -30.79 37.82
CA LEU A 2 15.15 -30.24 36.91
C LEU A 2 15.65 -30.46 35.46
N PRO A 3 14.82 -30.91 34.51
CA PRO A 3 15.27 -31.13 33.15
C PRO A 3 15.30 -29.80 32.38
N SER A 4 16.39 -29.63 31.63
CA SER A 4 16.66 -28.50 30.75
C SER A 4 15.75 -28.54 29.51
N LEU A 5 14.83 -27.58 29.37
CA LEU A 5 14.09 -27.36 28.13
C LEU A 5 14.98 -26.60 27.13
N LYS A 6 15.42 -27.31 26.08
CA LYS A 6 16.20 -26.75 24.97
C LYS A 6 15.35 -25.76 24.16
N LEU A 7 15.64 -24.47 24.33
CA LEU A 7 15.13 -23.35 23.54
C LEU A 7 15.88 -23.25 22.19
N CYS A 8 15.81 -24.28 21.33
CA CYS A 8 16.64 -24.34 20.10
C CYS A 8 15.88 -23.99 18.79
N GLY A 9 14.56 -23.77 18.81
CA GLY A 9 13.76 -23.62 17.58
C GLY A 9 13.48 -22.18 17.11
N LEU A 10 13.33 -21.23 18.03
CA LEU A 10 12.85 -19.88 17.69
C LEU A 10 13.93 -18.95 17.12
N SER A 11 15.21 -19.23 17.40
CA SER A 11 16.34 -18.40 16.93
C SER A 11 16.57 -18.49 15.42
N SER A 12 16.36 -19.66 14.81
CA SER A 12 16.53 -19.85 13.36
C SER A 12 15.41 -19.20 12.53
N PHE A 13 14.21 -19.02 13.08
CA PHE A 13 13.06 -18.50 12.32
C PHE A 13 13.15 -16.99 12.09
N VAL A 14 13.61 -16.24 13.11
CA VAL A 14 13.86 -14.80 13.00
C VAL A 14 15.02 -14.52 12.04
N LEU A 15 16.06 -15.35 12.05
CA LEU A 15 17.20 -15.20 11.13
C LEU A 15 16.85 -15.53 9.67
N LEU A 16 15.90 -16.44 9.41
CA LEU A 16 15.52 -16.85 8.06
C LEU A 16 14.75 -15.75 7.30
N ILE A 17 13.98 -14.93 8.02
CA ILE A 17 13.23 -13.79 7.48
C ILE A 17 14.17 -12.61 7.19
N ILE A 18 15.24 -12.46 7.98
CA ILE A 18 16.16 -11.33 7.88
C ILE A 18 17.18 -11.50 6.75
N ASN A 19 17.53 -12.73 6.33
CA ASN A 19 18.81 -12.95 5.65
C ASN A 19 18.77 -13.60 4.25
N LYS A 20 17.70 -13.45 3.45
CA LYS A 20 17.73 -13.88 2.03
C LYS A 20 17.19 -12.84 1.04
N PRO A 21 17.92 -12.55 -0.05
CA PRO A 21 17.43 -11.69 -1.13
C PRO A 21 16.32 -12.40 -1.91
N ILE A 22 15.22 -11.68 -2.17
CA ILE A 22 13.96 -12.18 -2.78
C ILE A 22 14.09 -12.46 -4.29
N ALA A 23 15.27 -12.30 -4.90
CA ALA A 23 15.45 -12.43 -6.35
C ALA A 23 15.52 -13.88 -6.90
N ALA A 24 15.30 -14.92 -6.08
CA ALA A 24 15.65 -16.30 -6.47
C ALA A 24 14.49 -17.26 -6.73
N PHE A 25 13.23 -16.83 -6.73
CA PHE A 25 12.11 -17.74 -7.00
C PHE A 25 10.99 -17.07 -7.79
N LEU A 26 11.08 -17.14 -9.13
CA LEU A 26 9.96 -17.42 -10.04
C LEU A 26 10.49 -17.55 -11.50
N PRO A 27 10.02 -18.55 -12.29
CA PRO A 27 10.37 -18.72 -13.71
C PRO A 27 9.55 -17.79 -14.63
N PRO A 28 9.96 -17.58 -15.91
CA PRO A 28 9.27 -16.66 -16.81
C PRO A 28 7.99 -17.29 -17.38
N ILE A 29 6.90 -16.52 -17.43
CA ILE A 29 5.65 -16.94 -18.11
C ILE A 29 5.42 -16.00 -19.30
N PRO A 30 5.06 -16.54 -20.49
CA PRO A 30 5.08 -15.80 -21.74
C PRO A 30 3.85 -14.91 -21.93
N PHE A 31 4.08 -13.82 -22.66
CA PHE A 31 3.09 -12.87 -23.14
C PHE A 31 2.25 -13.49 -24.26
N SER A 32 0.92 -13.45 -24.16
CA SER A 32 0.06 -13.58 -25.34
C SER A 32 -1.16 -12.69 -25.17
N ALA A 33 -1.19 -11.64 -25.98
CA ALA A 33 -2.31 -10.72 -26.15
C ALA A 33 -3.37 -11.37 -27.04
N THR A 34 -4.63 -11.01 -26.83
CA THR A 34 -5.57 -10.73 -27.94
C THR A 34 -6.82 -10.05 -27.38
N ALA A 35 -7.00 -8.81 -27.82
CA ALA A 35 -8.20 -8.03 -27.63
C ALA A 35 -9.32 -8.53 -28.54
N THR A 36 -10.57 -8.43 -28.10
CA THR A 36 -11.72 -8.22 -28.99
C THR A 36 -12.83 -7.49 -28.23
N SER A 37 -13.21 -6.34 -28.76
CA SER A 37 -14.42 -5.58 -28.42
C SER A 37 -15.63 -6.13 -29.21
N PRO A 38 -16.87 -5.83 -28.76
CA PRO A 38 -17.80 -5.24 -29.72
C PRO A 38 -18.73 -4.16 -29.14
N THR A 39 -18.73 -3.02 -29.84
CA THR A 39 -19.84 -2.27 -30.48
C THR A 39 -21.29 -2.28 -29.95
N SER A 40 -21.89 -1.08 -30.04
CA SER A 40 -23.31 -0.71 -30.25
C SER A 40 -24.01 -0.11 -29.01
N ALA A 41 -24.79 0.97 -29.04
CA ALA A 41 -25.45 1.70 -30.12
C ALA A 41 -25.63 3.18 -29.72
N ARG A 42 -25.67 4.05 -30.73
CA ARG A 42 -25.92 5.50 -30.62
C ARG A 42 -27.42 5.76 -30.78
N VAL A 43 -28.05 6.45 -29.84
CA VAL A 43 -29.38 7.04 -30.02
C VAL A 43 -29.26 8.56 -29.93
N THR A 44 -29.53 9.21 -31.05
CA THR A 44 -29.66 10.66 -31.18
C THR A 44 -31.09 11.08 -30.87
N LEU A 45 -31.26 12.02 -29.95
CA LEU A 45 -32.46 12.87 -29.90
C LEU A 45 -32.02 14.33 -29.88
N SER A 46 -32.72 15.13 -30.67
CA SER A 46 -32.42 16.52 -31.04
C SER A 46 -33.52 17.45 -30.55
N SER A 47 -33.13 18.72 -30.36
CA SER A 47 -33.91 19.95 -30.11
C SER A 47 -34.47 20.09 -28.68
N SER A 48 -34.52 21.26 -28.04
CA SER A 48 -34.59 22.64 -28.55
C SER A 48 -34.09 23.63 -27.48
N SER A 49 -33.59 24.78 -27.93
CA SER A 49 -33.13 25.95 -27.18
C SER A 49 -34.25 26.73 -26.48
N ALA A 50 -34.00 27.26 -25.28
CA ALA A 50 -34.30 28.65 -24.87
C ALA A 50 -33.81 28.96 -23.44
N LEU A 51 -32.84 29.89 -23.37
CA LEU A 51 -32.52 30.89 -22.33
C LEU A 51 -33.23 30.82 -20.96
N GLN A 52 -32.45 30.65 -19.89
CA GLN A 52 -32.47 31.57 -18.74
C GLN A 52 -31.11 31.53 -18.03
N ASP A 53 -30.44 32.69 -18.05
CA ASP A 53 -29.28 33.05 -17.26
C ASP A 53 -29.73 33.25 -15.81
N ASP A 54 -29.31 32.35 -14.92
CA ASP A 54 -29.25 32.57 -13.49
C ASP A 54 -27.88 32.08 -13.02
N SER A 55 -26.91 32.98 -13.10
CA SER A 55 -25.56 32.82 -12.60
C SER A 55 -25.56 32.75 -11.07
N PHE A 56 -25.82 31.57 -10.52
CA PHE A 56 -25.37 31.21 -9.18
C PHE A 56 -23.85 30.97 -9.23
N PRO A 57 -23.07 31.45 -8.24
CA PRO A 57 -21.64 31.15 -8.19
C PRO A 57 -21.51 29.63 -8.17
N GLU A 58 -20.82 29.07 -9.17
CA GLU A 58 -20.48 27.66 -9.27
C GLU A 58 -19.76 27.26 -7.98
N GLN A 59 -20.52 26.72 -7.03
CA GLN A 59 -20.00 26.13 -5.81
C GLN A 59 -19.06 25.03 -6.29
N GLY A 60 -17.76 25.23 -6.05
CA GLY A 60 -16.68 24.51 -6.70
C GLY A 60 -17.00 23.04 -6.88
N ALA A 61 -16.89 22.55 -8.12
CA ALA A 61 -17.22 21.17 -8.47
C ALA A 61 -16.60 20.21 -7.45
N PHE A 62 -17.44 19.56 -6.65
CA PHE A 62 -16.99 18.55 -5.70
C PHE A 62 -16.35 17.42 -6.50
N GLN A 63 -15.03 17.33 -6.44
CA GLN A 63 -14.29 16.25 -7.08
C GLN A 63 -14.60 14.97 -6.31
N HIS A 64 -15.43 14.12 -6.91
CA HIS A 64 -15.76 12.83 -6.35
C HIS A 64 -14.60 11.87 -6.63
N ASN A 65 -13.87 11.51 -5.58
CA ASN A 65 -12.72 10.63 -5.68
C ASN A 65 -13.15 9.20 -5.41
N LYS A 66 -12.82 8.29 -6.32
CA LYS A 66 -13.07 6.86 -6.13
C LYS A 66 -12.27 6.34 -4.93
N VAL A 67 -12.94 5.58 -4.07
CA VAL A 67 -12.36 4.92 -2.90
C VAL A 67 -12.33 3.42 -3.14
N GLU A 68 -11.14 2.84 -3.02
CA GLU A 68 -10.88 1.41 -3.20
C GLU A 68 -10.30 0.81 -1.92
N LEU A 69 -10.68 -0.42 -1.61
CA LEU A 69 -10.01 -1.26 -0.62
C LEU A 69 -9.15 -2.28 -1.34
N ARG A 70 -7.84 -2.22 -1.11
CA ARG A 70 -6.85 -3.11 -1.72
C ARG A 70 -6.43 -4.14 -0.67
N VAL A 71 -6.58 -5.42 -1.00
CA VAL A 71 -6.39 -6.54 -0.08
C VAL A 71 -5.20 -7.38 -0.54
N TYR A 72 -4.29 -7.68 0.38
CA TYR A 72 -3.06 -8.44 0.14
C TYR A 72 -3.01 -9.66 1.06
N ASP A 73 -2.54 -10.79 0.54
CA ASP A 73 -2.15 -11.94 1.36
C ASP A 73 -0.67 -11.82 1.73
N ILE A 74 -0.39 -11.27 2.92
CA ILE A 74 0.98 -11.15 3.44
C ILE A 74 1.47 -12.44 4.10
N GLY A 75 0.59 -13.44 4.27
CA GLY A 75 0.91 -14.72 4.87
C GLY A 75 1.53 -15.69 3.87
N GLY A 76 0.97 -15.76 2.66
CA GLY A 76 1.46 -16.61 1.56
C GLY A 76 1.79 -18.02 2.04
N LYS A 77 3.03 -18.47 1.79
CA LYS A 77 3.50 -19.82 2.18
C LYS A 77 3.54 -20.08 3.69
N TYR A 78 3.45 -19.05 4.53
CA TYR A 78 3.46 -19.19 5.98
C TYR A 78 2.06 -19.32 6.58
N THR A 79 1.01 -19.03 5.81
CA THR A 79 -0.38 -19.17 6.25
C THR A 79 -0.67 -20.56 6.83
N PRO A 80 -0.28 -21.70 6.22
CA PRO A 80 -0.54 -23.02 6.79
C PRO A 80 0.11 -23.24 8.17
N MET A 81 1.32 -22.71 8.38
CA MET A 81 2.00 -22.79 9.67
C MET A 81 1.24 -22.00 10.74
N MET A 82 0.80 -20.79 10.39
CA MET A 82 0.02 -19.95 11.31
C MET A 82 -1.35 -20.57 11.61
N SER A 83 -2.01 -21.15 10.62
CA SER A 83 -3.26 -21.90 10.80
C SER A 83 -3.10 -23.05 11.79
N ALA A 84 -2.02 -23.83 11.66
CA ALA A 84 -1.71 -24.91 12.59
C ALA A 84 -1.42 -24.40 14.02
N LEU A 85 -0.65 -23.31 14.16
CA LEU A 85 -0.33 -22.71 15.46
C LEU A 85 -1.58 -22.19 16.18
N LEU A 86 -2.50 -21.59 15.44
CA LEU A 86 -3.75 -21.03 15.96
C LEU A 86 -4.86 -22.05 16.11
N ARG A 87 -4.66 -23.29 15.62
CA ARG A 87 -5.68 -24.35 15.53
C ARG A 87 -6.94 -23.89 14.79
N LYS A 88 -6.76 -22.98 13.83
CA LYS A 88 -7.82 -22.38 13.03
C LYS A 88 -7.36 -22.31 11.59
N GLU A 89 -8.13 -22.87 10.68
CA GLU A 89 -7.84 -22.72 9.25
C GLU A 89 -8.04 -21.26 8.84
N MET A 90 -6.95 -20.62 8.43
CA MET A 90 -6.97 -19.28 7.86
C MET A 90 -6.67 -19.40 6.36
N PRO A 91 -7.47 -18.77 5.48
CA PRO A 91 -7.22 -18.80 4.04
C PRO A 91 -6.00 -17.97 3.64
N ALA A 92 -5.71 -16.91 4.40
CA ALA A 92 -4.60 -15.98 4.18
C ALA A 92 -4.35 -15.14 5.44
N ILE A 93 -3.29 -14.34 5.43
CA ILE A 93 -3.12 -13.25 6.40
C ILE A 93 -3.39 -11.95 5.66
N TRP A 94 -4.58 -11.39 5.87
CA TRP A 94 -5.03 -10.20 5.16
C TRP A 94 -4.37 -8.93 5.70
N HIS A 95 -3.73 -8.21 4.79
CA HIS A 95 -3.35 -6.81 4.95
C HIS A 95 -4.19 -5.98 3.99
N VAL A 96 -4.59 -4.79 4.41
CA VAL A 96 -5.38 -3.89 3.56
C VAL A 96 -4.81 -2.48 3.54
N GLY A 97 -4.99 -1.83 2.39
CA GLY A 97 -4.75 -0.41 2.17
C GLY A 97 -5.98 0.24 1.51
N ILE A 98 -6.12 1.55 1.74
CA ILE A 98 -7.17 2.37 1.14
C ILE A 98 -6.58 3.13 -0.05
N GLY A 99 -7.06 2.82 -1.25
CA GLY A 99 -6.78 3.56 -2.47
C GLY A 99 -7.73 4.75 -2.60
N VAL A 100 -7.21 5.97 -2.54
CA VAL A 100 -7.97 7.22 -2.77
C VAL A 100 -7.03 8.35 -3.16
N PHE A 101 -7.48 9.33 -3.95
CA PHE A 101 -6.68 10.49 -4.39
C PHE A 101 -5.39 10.10 -5.16
N GLY A 102 -5.39 8.97 -5.87
CA GLY A 102 -4.20 8.45 -6.56
C GLY A 102 -3.14 7.84 -5.63
N LYS A 103 -3.44 7.71 -4.33
CA LYS A 103 -2.56 7.18 -3.30
C LYS A 103 -3.18 5.98 -2.61
N GLU A 104 -2.33 5.13 -2.06
CA GLU A 104 -2.71 4.09 -1.13
C GLU A 104 -2.25 4.46 0.27
N TYR A 105 -3.15 4.35 1.25
CA TYR A 105 -2.90 4.63 2.66
C TYR A 105 -3.07 3.35 3.49
N TRP A 106 -2.12 3.04 4.35
CA TRP A 106 -2.18 1.87 5.23
C TRP A 106 -1.52 2.15 6.58
N PHE A 107 -1.78 1.29 7.55
CA PHE A 107 -1.13 1.36 8.86
C PHE A 107 -0.08 0.26 9.02
N SER A 108 1.16 0.68 9.33
CA SER A 108 2.27 -0.20 9.63
C SER A 108 2.88 0.11 11.02
N THR A 109 4.09 0.66 11.09
CA THR A 109 4.64 1.25 12.33
C THR A 109 4.05 2.64 12.61
N ARG A 110 3.52 3.28 11.57
CA ARG A 110 2.80 4.54 11.55
C ARG A 110 1.82 4.49 10.37
N ILE A 111 1.02 5.53 10.20
CA ILE A 111 0.24 5.70 8.98
C ILE A 111 1.21 6.00 7.84
N GLU A 112 1.17 5.20 6.79
CA GLU A 112 2.00 5.32 5.60
C GLU A 112 1.12 5.56 4.38
N SER A 113 1.69 6.26 3.40
CA SER A 113 1.03 6.56 2.13
C SER A 113 2.02 6.48 0.98
N LYS A 114 1.58 6.00 -0.17
CA LYS A 114 2.38 5.99 -1.40
C LYS A 114 1.49 6.11 -2.62
N ASP A 115 2.04 6.53 -3.75
CA ASP A 115 1.29 6.62 -5.00
C ASP A 115 0.86 5.21 -5.45
N LEU A 116 -0.37 5.09 -5.97
CA LEU A 116 -0.96 3.80 -6.34
C LEU A 116 -0.12 3.04 -7.37
N GLY A 117 0.50 3.76 -8.31
CA GLY A 117 1.39 3.18 -9.32
C GLY A 117 2.69 2.58 -8.74
N ASP A 118 3.10 3.03 -7.56
CA ASP A 118 4.35 2.60 -6.92
C ASP A 118 4.12 1.60 -5.78
N THR A 119 2.86 1.36 -5.40
CA THR A 119 2.56 0.61 -4.18
C THR A 119 2.81 -0.88 -4.35
N GLU A 120 2.44 -1.45 -5.48
CA GLU A 120 2.69 -2.88 -5.78
C GLU A 120 4.18 -3.19 -5.84
N THR A 121 4.96 -2.28 -6.43
CA THR A 121 6.43 -2.34 -6.42
C THR A 121 6.98 -2.24 -5.00
N ALA A 122 6.39 -1.40 -4.15
CA ALA A 122 6.84 -1.20 -2.77
C ALA A 122 6.52 -2.39 -1.85
N PHE A 123 5.33 -2.97 -1.98
CA PHE A 123 4.97 -4.21 -1.30
C PHE A 123 5.66 -5.44 -1.93
N GLY A 124 6.12 -5.31 -3.17
CA GLY A 124 6.68 -6.42 -3.95
C GLY A 124 5.63 -7.45 -4.35
N MET A 125 4.34 -7.08 -4.32
CA MET A 125 3.22 -7.95 -4.65
C MET A 125 2.00 -7.16 -5.10
N ALA A 126 1.21 -7.78 -5.99
CA ALA A 126 -0.08 -7.25 -6.42
C ALA A 126 -1.17 -7.55 -5.36
N PRO A 127 -2.25 -6.75 -5.28
CA PRO A 127 -3.40 -7.07 -4.46
C PRO A 127 -3.99 -8.43 -4.85
N HIS A 128 -4.34 -9.21 -3.84
CA HIS A 128 -5.16 -10.41 -4.01
C HIS A 128 -6.57 -10.04 -4.50
N ALA A 129 -7.12 -8.94 -3.99
CA ALA A 129 -8.40 -8.40 -4.42
C ALA A 129 -8.43 -6.88 -4.26
N THR A 130 -9.20 -6.21 -5.12
CA THR A 130 -9.50 -4.77 -5.01
C THR A 130 -11.01 -4.60 -5.05
N TYR A 131 -11.55 -3.92 -4.05
CA TYR A 131 -12.98 -3.62 -3.96
C TYR A 131 -13.21 -2.13 -4.13
N GLU A 132 -14.07 -1.76 -5.07
CA GLU A 132 -14.57 -0.39 -5.16
C GLU A 132 -15.66 -0.19 -4.12
N LEU A 133 -15.42 0.71 -3.15
CA LEU A 133 -16.32 0.93 -2.02
C LEU A 133 -17.24 2.14 -2.23
N GLY A 134 -16.92 3.00 -3.19
CA GLY A 134 -17.74 4.16 -3.55
C GLY A 134 -16.90 5.36 -3.94
N GLN A 135 -17.48 6.55 -3.75
CA GLN A 135 -16.84 7.82 -4.04
C GLN A 135 -16.96 8.75 -2.84
N THR A 136 -15.92 9.55 -2.61
CA THR A 136 -15.89 10.54 -1.54
C THR A 136 -15.82 11.96 -2.10
N ALA A 137 -16.56 12.87 -1.48
CA ALA A 137 -16.43 14.32 -1.70
C ALA A 137 -15.42 14.98 -0.74
N VAL A 138 -14.81 14.19 0.17
CA VAL A 138 -13.79 14.67 1.09
C VAL A 138 -12.55 15.10 0.31
N GLU A 139 -12.05 16.30 0.59
CA GLU A 139 -10.80 16.76 0.02
C GLU A 139 -9.61 15.99 0.58
N ARG A 140 -8.61 15.69 -0.27
CA ARG A 140 -7.38 15.00 0.14
C ARG A 140 -6.73 15.64 1.37
N LYS A 141 -6.63 16.98 1.39
CA LYS A 141 -6.00 17.71 2.51
C LYS A 141 -6.76 17.51 3.82
N ALA A 142 -8.09 17.47 3.77
CA ALA A 142 -8.92 17.22 4.95
C ALA A 142 -8.73 15.79 5.46
N PHE A 143 -8.66 14.81 4.54
CA PHE A 143 -8.37 13.43 4.91
C PHE A 143 -6.98 13.28 5.53
N GLU A 144 -5.94 13.84 4.91
CA GLU A 144 -4.57 13.77 5.43
C GLU A 144 -4.42 14.48 6.78
N ALA A 145 -5.13 15.60 6.99
CA ALA A 145 -5.21 16.26 8.29
C ALA A 145 -5.88 15.36 9.35
N PHE A 146 -7.00 14.71 9.01
CA PHE A 146 -7.64 13.74 9.90
C PHE A 146 -6.73 12.56 10.25
N LEU A 147 -5.99 12.03 9.27
CA LEU A 147 -5.02 10.96 9.53
C LEU A 147 -3.93 11.39 10.52
N GLU A 148 -3.40 12.60 10.36
CA GLU A 148 -2.32 13.13 11.19
C GLU A 148 -2.81 13.56 12.59
N GLU A 149 -3.93 14.27 12.68
CA GLU A 149 -4.40 14.88 13.93
C GLU A 149 -5.14 13.88 14.82
N GLU A 150 -5.94 12.98 14.22
CA GLU A 150 -6.80 12.06 14.97
C GLU A 150 -6.26 10.63 14.98
N LEU A 151 -5.95 10.07 13.80
CA LEU A 151 -5.59 8.65 13.71
C LEU A 151 -4.15 8.36 14.12
N SER A 152 -3.19 9.27 13.92
CA SER A 152 -1.77 9.02 14.22
C SER A 152 -1.52 8.71 15.71
N SER A 153 -2.25 9.38 16.60
CA SER A 153 -2.19 9.17 18.05
C SER A 153 -2.73 7.79 18.47
N ARG A 154 -3.68 7.25 17.70
CA ARG A 154 -4.33 5.96 17.92
C ARG A 154 -3.66 4.82 17.17
N PHE A 155 -2.99 5.09 16.06
CA PHE A 155 -2.40 4.11 15.14
C PHE A 155 -0.90 4.38 14.97
N ASN A 156 -0.16 3.96 16.00
CA ASN A 156 1.30 3.99 16.04
C ASN A 156 1.87 2.67 16.54
N ILE A 157 3.19 2.51 16.46
CA ILE A 157 3.89 1.29 16.84
C ILE A 157 3.66 0.87 18.30
N ASP A 158 3.40 1.81 19.21
CA ASP A 158 3.14 1.50 20.62
C ASP A 158 1.75 0.92 20.84
N THR A 159 0.79 1.35 20.03
CA THR A 159 -0.60 0.87 20.06
C THR A 159 -0.84 -0.39 19.22
N TYR A 160 0.09 -0.77 18.34
CA TYR A 160 -0.09 -1.88 17.40
C TYR A 160 -0.34 -3.22 18.12
N LYS A 161 -1.43 -3.90 17.76
CA LYS A 161 -1.79 -5.25 18.22
C LYS A 161 -2.22 -6.09 17.03
N VAL A 162 -1.51 -7.18 16.76
CA VAL A 162 -1.65 -7.97 15.53
C VAL A 162 -3.07 -8.49 15.29
N PHE A 163 -3.82 -8.80 16.36
CA PHE A 163 -5.17 -9.34 16.26
C PHE A 163 -6.29 -8.31 16.41
N THR A 164 -6.06 -7.20 17.11
CA THR A 164 -7.16 -6.32 17.55
C THR A 164 -6.90 -4.83 17.33
N HIS A 165 -5.77 -4.46 16.75
CA HIS A 165 -5.41 -3.07 16.48
C HIS A 165 -4.31 -3.00 15.41
N ASN A 166 -4.69 -3.26 14.17
CA ASN A 166 -3.79 -3.42 13.02
C ASN A 166 -4.31 -2.62 11.81
N CYS A 167 -3.71 -2.84 10.62
CA CYS A 167 -4.11 -2.20 9.36
C CYS A 167 -5.60 -2.32 9.01
N ASN A 168 -6.24 -3.43 9.39
CA ASN A 168 -7.64 -3.68 9.08
C ASN A 168 -8.53 -2.74 9.92
N HIS A 169 -8.17 -2.55 11.19
CA HIS A 169 -8.87 -1.66 12.10
C HIS A 169 -8.68 -0.19 11.71
N PHE A 170 -7.45 0.18 11.34
CA PHE A 170 -7.16 1.49 10.75
C PHE A 170 -8.02 1.75 9.52
N SER A 171 -8.11 0.78 8.62
CA SER A 171 -8.83 0.96 7.36
C SER A 171 -10.33 1.12 7.56
N ARG A 172 -10.92 0.41 8.53
CA ARG A 172 -12.32 0.66 8.93
C ARG A 172 -12.53 2.11 9.36
N ASP A 173 -11.69 2.59 10.27
CA ASP A 173 -11.83 3.93 10.85
C ASP A 173 -11.59 5.04 9.81
N ALA A 174 -10.65 4.83 8.88
CA ALA A 174 -10.39 5.74 7.76
C ALA A 174 -11.52 5.72 6.70
N LEU A 175 -12.12 4.56 6.43
CA LEU A 175 -13.28 4.46 5.53
C LEU A 175 -14.52 5.14 6.10
N ALA A 176 -14.75 5.04 7.41
CA ALA A 176 -15.85 5.74 8.07
C ALA A 176 -15.76 7.27 7.87
N PHE A 177 -14.55 7.83 7.90
CA PHE A 177 -14.33 9.24 7.61
C PHE A 177 -14.56 9.59 6.12
N LEU A 178 -14.09 8.74 5.21
CA LEU A 178 -14.16 8.99 3.76
C LEU A 178 -15.58 8.84 3.19
N LEU A 179 -16.32 7.83 3.63
CA LEU A 179 -17.58 7.42 3.01
C LEU A 179 -18.78 7.45 3.97
N GLY A 180 -18.55 7.76 5.25
CA GLY A 180 -19.58 7.84 6.29
C GLY A 180 -19.70 6.58 7.15
N GLU A 181 -20.38 6.75 8.29
CA GLU A 181 -20.72 5.66 9.21
C GLU A 181 -21.66 4.66 8.52
N GLY A 182 -21.25 3.40 8.42
CA GLY A 182 -22.02 2.32 7.79
C GLY A 182 -21.37 1.68 6.56
N VAL A 183 -20.25 2.23 6.06
CA VAL A 183 -19.45 1.50 5.05
C VAL A 183 -18.77 0.30 5.70
N GLU A 184 -19.03 -0.88 5.14
CA GLU A 184 -18.45 -2.13 5.60
C GLU A 184 -17.37 -2.62 4.63
N MET A 185 -16.22 -3.00 5.18
CA MET A 185 -15.27 -3.84 4.47
C MET A 185 -15.79 -5.27 4.42
N PRO A 186 -15.37 -6.10 3.44
CA PRO A 186 -15.67 -7.52 3.45
C PRO A 186 -15.36 -8.15 4.82
N GLY A 187 -16.38 -8.72 5.47
CA GLY A 187 -16.31 -9.15 6.87
C GLY A 187 -15.16 -10.11 7.18
N TYR A 188 -14.79 -10.95 6.20
CA TYR A 188 -13.68 -11.90 6.32
C TYR A 188 -12.33 -11.22 6.68
N ILE A 189 -12.15 -9.94 6.39
CA ILE A 189 -10.90 -9.20 6.64
C ILE A 189 -10.70 -8.96 8.15
N LEU A 190 -11.73 -8.41 8.82
CA LEU A 190 -11.70 -8.17 10.26
C LEU A 190 -11.89 -9.48 11.03
N GLU A 191 -12.78 -10.37 10.58
CA GLU A 191 -13.00 -11.66 11.23
C GLU A 191 -11.74 -12.53 11.26
N ASN A 192 -10.89 -12.46 10.22
CA ASN A 192 -9.64 -13.22 10.18
C ASN A 192 -8.71 -12.83 11.33
N SER A 193 -8.61 -11.53 11.67
CA SER A 193 -7.79 -11.05 12.79
C SER A 193 -8.48 -11.21 14.14
N ASP A 194 -9.73 -10.78 14.24
CA ASP A 194 -10.41 -10.58 15.54
C ASP A 194 -10.75 -11.92 16.18
N ARG A 195 -11.04 -12.93 15.34
CA ARG A 195 -11.41 -14.28 15.74
C ARG A 195 -10.27 -15.27 15.58
N ALA A 196 -9.04 -14.80 15.38
CA ALA A 196 -7.87 -15.66 15.12
C ALA A 196 -7.58 -16.63 16.27
N LEU A 197 -7.94 -16.26 17.50
CA LEU A 197 -7.60 -16.99 18.72
C LEU A 197 -8.77 -17.82 19.29
N ASP A 198 -9.95 -17.79 18.64
CA ASP A 198 -11.18 -18.42 19.15
C ASP A 198 -11.04 -19.92 19.39
N ALA A 199 -10.20 -20.60 18.59
CA ALA A 199 -9.97 -22.04 18.70
C ALA A 199 -9.01 -22.43 19.85
N LEU A 200 -8.37 -21.45 20.51
CA LEU A 200 -7.43 -21.70 21.60
C LEU A 200 -8.12 -21.60 22.97
N PRO A 201 -7.75 -22.46 23.95
CA PRO A 201 -8.16 -22.27 25.34
C PRO A 201 -7.78 -20.87 25.85
N LYS A 202 -8.63 -20.24 26.66
CA LYS A 202 -8.46 -18.83 27.11
C LYS A 202 -7.04 -18.48 27.58
N GLY A 203 -6.44 -19.30 28.44
CA GLY A 203 -5.07 -19.06 28.93
C GLY A 203 -4.02 -19.11 27.82
N GLN A 204 -4.15 -20.07 26.90
CA GLN A 204 -3.28 -20.18 25.73
C GLN A 204 -3.52 -19.00 24.76
N ALA A 205 -4.77 -18.58 24.55
CA ALA A 205 -5.11 -17.44 23.71
C ALA A 205 -4.48 -16.14 24.23
N LEU A 206 -4.53 -15.89 25.54
CA LEU A 206 -3.91 -14.71 26.17
C LEU A 206 -2.37 -14.73 26.03
N LEU A 207 -1.75 -15.88 26.28
CA LEU A 207 -0.30 -16.05 26.10
C LEU A 207 0.11 -15.83 24.65
N THR A 208 -0.57 -16.50 23.71
CA THR A 208 -0.33 -16.36 22.27
C THR A 208 -0.53 -14.91 21.83
N LYS A 209 -1.58 -14.23 22.30
CA LYS A 209 -1.83 -12.80 22.00
C LYS A 209 -0.67 -11.93 22.46
N SER A 210 -0.17 -12.14 23.67
CA SER A 210 0.94 -11.37 24.23
C SER A 210 2.23 -11.58 23.42
N ILE A 211 2.58 -12.84 23.16
CA ILE A 211 3.79 -13.19 22.39
C ILE A 211 3.68 -12.66 20.95
N ALA A 212 2.54 -12.89 20.30
CA ALA A 212 2.33 -12.46 18.92
C ALA A 212 2.41 -10.93 18.78
N ASN A 213 1.88 -10.16 19.75
CA ASN A 213 2.02 -8.70 19.73
C ASN A 213 3.48 -8.25 19.86
N GLN A 214 4.27 -8.89 20.74
CA GLN A 214 5.69 -8.57 20.88
C GLN A 214 6.46 -8.90 19.59
N VAL A 215 6.25 -10.09 19.04
CA VAL A 215 6.89 -10.53 17.79
C VAL A 215 6.49 -9.62 16.63
N ALA A 216 5.20 -9.30 16.50
CA ALA A 216 4.71 -8.42 15.44
C ALA A 216 5.36 -7.04 15.51
N ARG A 217 5.49 -6.43 16.70
CA ARG A 217 6.17 -5.13 16.84
C ARG A 217 7.62 -5.18 16.37
N VAL A 218 8.37 -6.23 16.73
CA VAL A 218 9.75 -6.42 16.26
C VAL A 218 9.82 -6.55 14.75
N VAL A 219 8.96 -7.40 14.17
CA VAL A 219 8.89 -7.60 12.71
C VAL A 219 8.52 -6.30 11.99
N MET A 220 7.53 -5.56 12.49
CA MET A 220 7.10 -4.29 11.91
C MET A 220 8.20 -3.22 11.95
N LEU A 221 8.96 -3.13 13.05
CA LEU A 221 10.11 -2.21 13.15
C LEU A 221 11.23 -2.58 12.18
N ALA A 222 11.53 -3.87 12.04
CA ALA A 222 12.51 -4.36 11.08
C ALA A 222 12.06 -4.07 9.64
N TRP A 223 10.80 -4.36 9.32
CA TRP A 223 10.18 -4.09 8.03
C TRP A 223 10.22 -2.60 7.68
N GLY A 224 9.77 -1.73 8.59
CA GLY A 224 9.77 -0.27 8.39
C GLY A 224 11.19 0.28 8.17
N THR A 225 12.19 -0.27 8.86
CA THR A 225 13.60 0.12 8.67
C THR A 225 14.13 -0.31 7.31
N ALA A 226 13.82 -1.54 6.88
CA ALA A 226 14.20 -2.05 5.57
C ALA A 226 13.55 -1.26 4.43
N ASN A 227 12.26 -0.93 4.55
CA ASN A 227 11.55 -0.16 3.53
C ASN A 227 12.09 1.27 3.41
N ARG A 228 12.32 1.97 4.52
CA ARG A 228 12.94 3.30 4.49
C ARG A 228 14.33 3.27 3.84
N SER A 229 15.14 2.27 4.16
CA SER A 229 16.46 2.09 3.55
C SER A 229 16.37 1.92 2.03
N LYS A 230 15.44 1.09 1.53
CA LYS A 230 15.19 0.93 0.09
C LYS A 230 14.76 2.25 -0.57
N GLU A 231 13.88 3.00 0.07
CA GLU A 231 13.42 4.29 -0.45
C GLU A 231 14.55 5.32 -0.49
N ASP A 232 15.42 5.36 0.53
CA ASP A 232 16.57 6.26 0.56
C ASP A 232 17.59 5.92 -0.55
N ILE A 233 17.81 4.63 -0.82
CA ILE A 233 18.64 4.17 -1.94
C ILE A 233 18.03 4.62 -3.27
N ALA A 234 16.74 4.37 -3.49
CA ALA A 234 16.05 4.76 -4.71
C ALA A 234 16.09 6.29 -4.93
N ARG A 235 15.91 7.09 -3.87
CA ARG A 235 16.03 8.56 -3.93
C ARG A 235 17.44 9.01 -4.30
N ARG A 236 18.49 8.35 -3.77
CA ARG A 236 19.89 8.66 -4.10
C ARG A 236 20.21 8.33 -5.55
N GLU A 237 19.74 7.19 -6.06
CA GLU A 237 19.90 6.80 -7.46
C GLU A 237 19.18 7.76 -8.41
N ALA A 238 17.95 8.17 -8.08
CA ALA A 238 17.20 9.15 -8.87
C ALA A 238 17.93 10.51 -8.92
N ARG A 239 18.45 10.99 -7.79
CA ARG A 239 19.27 12.22 -7.73
C ARG A 239 20.53 12.10 -8.58
N ARG A 240 21.22 10.96 -8.54
CA ARG A 240 22.42 10.72 -9.33
C ARG A 240 22.12 10.71 -10.84
N LYS A 241 21.03 10.04 -11.26
CA LYS A 241 20.60 10.04 -12.66
C LYS A 241 20.24 11.44 -13.16
N LYS A 242 19.51 12.22 -12.35
CA LYS A 242 19.19 13.62 -12.68
C LYS A 242 20.44 14.48 -12.85
N ALA A 243 21.40 14.36 -11.93
CA ALA A 243 22.65 15.11 -12.00
C ALA A 243 23.54 14.70 -13.19
N MET A 244 23.51 13.43 -13.60
CA MET A 244 24.19 12.96 -14.81
C MET A 244 23.54 13.54 -16.07
N ALA A 245 22.21 13.44 -16.19
CA ALA A 245 21.48 14.02 -17.33
C ALA A 245 21.67 15.54 -17.46
N GLU A 246 21.74 16.27 -16.32
CA GLU A 246 22.02 17.70 -16.33
C GLU A 246 23.44 18.01 -16.82
N ARG A 247 24.45 17.19 -16.44
CA ARG A 247 25.81 17.32 -16.97
C ARG A 247 25.89 17.02 -18.46
N ASP A 248 25.28 15.93 -18.90
CA ASP A 248 25.27 15.52 -20.32
C ASP A 248 24.61 16.63 -21.18
N SER A 249 23.52 17.24 -20.70
CA SER A 249 22.87 18.36 -21.41
C SER A 249 23.71 19.63 -21.49
N VAL A 250 24.56 19.90 -20.50
CA VAL A 250 25.50 21.04 -20.52
C VAL A 250 26.64 20.76 -21.49
N GLU A 251 27.16 19.53 -21.51
CA GLU A 251 28.21 19.11 -22.43
C GLU A 251 27.75 19.17 -23.89
N GLU A 252 26.55 18.67 -24.21
CA GLU A 252 25.93 18.79 -25.54
C GLU A 252 25.73 20.27 -25.95
N ALA A 253 25.33 21.13 -25.02
CA ALA A 253 25.16 22.56 -25.29
C ALA A 253 26.49 23.29 -25.55
N GLU A 254 27.58 22.89 -24.88
CA GLU A 254 28.93 23.42 -25.13
C GLU A 254 29.50 22.94 -26.46
N GLU A 255 29.32 21.66 -26.80
CA GLU A 255 29.80 21.08 -28.06
C GLU A 255 29.06 21.69 -29.27
N GLY A 256 27.74 21.90 -29.14
CA GLY A 256 26.94 22.63 -30.13
C GLY A 256 27.40 24.08 -30.36
N ARG A 257 27.89 24.78 -29.33
CA ARG A 257 28.45 26.13 -29.49
C ARG A 257 29.80 26.13 -30.21
N ARG A 258 30.69 25.17 -29.91
CA ARG A 258 32.00 25.06 -30.59
C ARG A 258 31.84 24.73 -32.07
N GLY A 259 30.88 23.88 -32.44
CA GLY A 259 30.60 23.56 -33.85
C GLY A 259 30.07 24.74 -34.68
N VAL A 260 29.39 25.70 -34.05
CA VAL A 260 28.90 26.92 -34.74
C VAL A 260 30.03 27.93 -34.96
N GLU A 261 31.01 28.03 -34.04
CA GLU A 261 32.16 28.92 -34.20
C GLU A 261 33.15 28.44 -35.29
N GLU A 262 33.34 27.13 -35.48
CA GLU A 262 34.21 26.59 -36.53
C GLU A 262 33.62 26.69 -37.94
N GLY A 263 32.30 26.74 -38.09
CA GLY A 263 31.61 26.85 -39.39
C GLY A 263 31.54 28.27 -39.98
N SER A 264 31.97 29.30 -39.24
CA SER A 264 31.84 30.71 -39.64
C SER A 264 33.17 31.36 -40.10
N GLN A 265 34.14 30.57 -40.56
CA GLN A 265 35.32 31.12 -41.26
C GLN A 265 34.94 31.45 -42.72
N PRO A 266 35.02 32.72 -43.16
CA PRO A 266 34.74 33.07 -44.55
C PRO A 266 35.82 32.50 -45.47
N ALA A 267 35.40 31.75 -46.49
CA ALA A 267 36.27 31.30 -47.57
C ALA A 267 36.85 32.53 -48.28
N ALA A 268 38.18 32.68 -48.20
CA ALA A 268 38.96 33.70 -48.89
C ALA A 268 39.39 33.22 -50.28
#